data_AF-A0A926NIU3-F1
#
_entry.id   AF-A0A926NIU3-F1
#
_cell.length_a   1.000
_cell.length_b   1.000
_cell.length_c   1.000
_cell.angle_alpha   90.00
_cell.angle_beta   90.00
_cell.angle_gamma   90.00
#
_symmetry.space_group_name_H-M   'P 1'
#
loop_
_entity.id
_entity.type
_entity.pdbx_description
1 polymer ?
#
loop_
_entity_poly.entity_id
_entity_poly.type
_entity_poly.pdbx_seq_one_letter_code
_entity_poly.pdbx_strand_id
1 'polypeptide(L)'
;MFDFISFLVVIFIVFIVVTIVIKMALSPINRKRRLKNLPIPDHLGIQMEGELPIVQTLDKALSSSYVDNVKNRVLKEHPKWADHEFEWTFFEMKRYFIMNGLLKTVPMFSARVDDIWHEMLMFTREYEKFSKEFYHEILHHTPNMDSTPIPGERAFFDWVYLSLFEPTPNSRSIWGVFLQNPVKREILDDFRNLSEEDLLSKYFRKSEDWLEVKRRLINKMKFEITQSDHIKLRKNSVDIPRTTSETQIYNYALGAAIFYSIYEEDQFQDHMSELLPGEYYKASHSGSGSSCSGFACSSSSDHHSGGDSGGSSCSSCGGGCSS
;
A
#
# COMPACT_ATOMS: atom_id res chain seq x y z
N MET A 1 -34.93 36.90 28.33
CA MET A 1 -34.11 36.74 27.11
C MET A 1 -32.91 35.82 27.36
N PHE A 2 -32.22 35.93 28.50
CA PHE A 2 -31.13 35.02 28.89
C PHE A 2 -31.55 33.54 29.01
N ASP A 3 -32.71 33.24 29.61
CA ASP A 3 -33.14 31.84 29.81
C ASP A 3 -33.43 31.08 28.50
N PHE A 4 -33.88 31.78 27.46
CA PHE A 4 -34.16 31.18 26.16
C PHE A 4 -32.88 30.81 25.41
N ILE A 5 -31.84 31.64 25.54
CA ILE A 5 -30.52 31.39 24.92
C ILE A 5 -29.84 30.22 25.65
N SER A 6 -29.87 30.18 26.97
CA SER A 6 -29.34 29.06 27.76
C SER A 6 -30.04 27.74 27.42
N PHE A 7 -31.35 27.75 27.22
CA PHE A 7 -32.11 26.57 26.81
C PHE A 7 -31.71 26.06 25.41
N LEU A 8 -31.51 26.96 24.44
CA LEU A 8 -31.04 26.60 23.09
C LEU A 8 -29.62 26.01 23.10
N VAL A 9 -28.72 26.55 23.93
CA VAL A 9 -27.35 26.03 24.06
C VAL A 9 -27.34 24.61 24.62
N VAL A 10 -28.19 24.31 25.61
CA VAL A 10 -28.30 22.96 26.18
C VAL A 10 -28.83 21.97 25.13
N ILE A 11 -29.84 22.33 24.34
CA ILE A 11 -30.35 21.48 23.25
C ILE A 11 -29.26 21.21 22.21
N PHE A 12 -28.49 22.23 21.85
CA PHE A 12 -27.41 22.10 20.88
C PHE A 12 -26.30 21.16 21.38
N ILE A 13 -25.91 21.26 22.66
CA ILE A 13 -24.93 20.36 23.27
C ILE A 13 -25.46 18.92 23.30
N VAL A 14 -26.72 18.72 23.69
CA VAL A 14 -27.34 17.38 23.69
C VAL A 14 -27.38 16.80 22.28
N PHE A 15 -27.69 17.60 21.27
CA PHE A 15 -27.67 17.17 19.86
C PHE A 15 -26.26 16.78 19.39
N ILE A 16 -25.23 17.53 19.77
CA ILE A 16 -23.83 17.18 19.50
C ILE A 16 -23.45 15.87 20.18
N VAL A 17 -23.78 15.69 21.46
CA VAL A 17 -23.46 14.45 22.19
C VAL A 17 -24.19 13.26 21.59
N VAL A 18 -25.47 13.41 21.24
CA VAL A 18 -26.27 12.34 20.59
C VAL A 18 -25.70 12.01 19.21
N THR A 19 -25.30 12.99 18.41
CA THR A 19 -24.70 12.73 17.08
C THR A 19 -23.32 12.08 17.20
N ILE A 20 -22.52 12.41 18.22
CA ILE A 20 -21.24 11.73 18.51
C ILE A 20 -21.50 10.28 18.95
N VAL A 21 -22.43 10.04 19.87
CA VAL A 21 -22.79 8.69 20.35
C VAL A 21 -23.36 7.84 19.22
N ILE A 22 -24.22 8.41 18.38
CA ILE A 22 -24.76 7.74 17.19
C ILE A 22 -23.64 7.45 16.18
N LYS A 23 -22.69 8.37 15.93
CA LYS A 23 -21.52 8.10 15.09
C LYS A 23 -20.62 7.01 15.68
N MET A 24 -20.44 6.96 16.99
CA MET A 24 -19.67 5.90 17.66
C MET A 24 -20.39 4.54 17.61
N ALA A 25 -21.73 4.54 17.68
CA ALA A 25 -22.54 3.32 17.61
C ALA A 25 -22.78 2.82 16.18
N LEU A 26 -22.85 3.73 15.21
CA LEU A 26 -23.02 3.45 13.78
C LEU A 26 -21.70 3.37 13.01
N SER A 27 -20.56 3.64 13.65
CA SER A 27 -19.26 3.31 13.07
C SER A 27 -19.28 1.82 12.76
N PRO A 28 -19.13 1.41 11.49
CA PRO A 28 -19.16 0.00 11.16
C PRO A 28 -18.08 -0.65 11.99
N ILE A 29 -18.49 -1.56 12.89
CA ILE A 29 -17.57 -2.48 13.55
C ILE A 29 -17.03 -3.33 12.40
N ASN A 30 -16.00 -2.81 11.74
CA ASN A 30 -15.17 -3.53 10.83
C ASN A 30 -14.58 -4.62 11.71
N ARG A 31 -15.16 -5.83 11.65
CA ARG A 31 -14.61 -7.02 12.31
C ARG A 31 -13.30 -7.30 11.58
N LYS A 32 -12.26 -6.48 11.82
CA LYS A 32 -10.90 -6.67 11.35
C LYS A 32 -10.55 -8.10 11.74
N ARG A 33 -10.30 -8.95 10.73
CA ARG A 33 -9.97 -10.36 10.97
C ARG A 33 -8.75 -10.39 11.89
N ARG A 34 -8.84 -11.11 13.00
CA ARG A 34 -7.70 -11.32 13.90
C ARG A 34 -6.59 -12.01 13.13
N LEU A 35 -5.36 -11.52 13.28
CA LEU A 35 -4.21 -12.15 12.63
C LEU A 35 -3.94 -13.49 13.29
N LYS A 36 -3.52 -14.47 12.48
CA LYS A 36 -3.12 -15.78 12.96
C LYS A 36 -1.80 -15.64 13.71
N ASN A 37 -1.65 -16.34 14.83
CA ASN A 37 -0.38 -16.41 15.55
C ASN A 37 0.53 -17.42 14.84
N LEU A 38 1.20 -16.97 13.78
CA LEU A 38 2.14 -17.74 12.97
C LEU A 38 3.55 -17.19 13.16
N PRO A 39 4.60 -18.01 12.94
CA PRO A 39 5.98 -17.52 12.95
C PRO A 39 6.20 -16.50 11.83
N ILE A 40 6.95 -15.44 12.14
CA ILE A 40 7.33 -14.42 11.16
C ILE A 40 8.45 -14.98 10.27
N PRO A 41 8.34 -14.89 8.93
CA PRO A 41 9.40 -15.29 8.02
C PRO A 41 10.69 -14.48 8.26
N ASP A 42 11.82 -15.17 8.20
CA ASP A 42 13.14 -14.51 8.26
C ASP A 42 13.32 -13.56 7.07
N HIS A 43 14.17 -12.54 7.26
CA HIS A 43 14.55 -11.59 6.21
C HIS A 43 13.37 -10.95 5.46
N LEU A 44 12.24 -10.75 6.14
CA LEU A 44 11.01 -10.22 5.54
C LEU A 44 10.45 -11.10 4.41
N GLY A 45 10.84 -12.38 4.32
CA GLY A 45 10.44 -13.29 3.25
C GLY A 45 10.77 -12.77 1.86
N ILE A 46 11.93 -12.13 1.68
CA ILE A 46 12.42 -11.77 0.34
C ILE A 46 12.63 -13.03 -0.51
N GLN A 47 12.26 -12.96 -1.79
CA GLN A 47 12.34 -14.14 -2.67
C GLN A 47 13.74 -14.35 -3.26
N MET A 48 14.63 -13.35 -3.20
CA MET A 48 15.97 -13.42 -3.78
C MET A 48 17.05 -12.90 -2.83
N GLU A 49 18.17 -13.61 -2.76
CA GLU A 49 19.31 -13.24 -1.90
C GLU A 49 19.88 -11.85 -2.22
N GLY A 50 19.80 -11.41 -3.48
CA GLY A 50 20.23 -10.07 -3.90
C GLY A 50 19.45 -8.92 -3.25
N GLU A 51 18.34 -9.20 -2.57
CA GLU A 51 17.52 -8.23 -1.84
C GLU A 51 17.87 -8.21 -0.34
N LEU A 52 18.70 -9.13 0.15
CA LEU A 52 19.05 -9.15 1.57
C LEU A 52 19.71 -7.86 2.07
N PRO A 53 20.58 -7.17 1.28
CA PRO A 53 21.14 -5.90 1.70
C PRO A 53 20.11 -4.80 1.99
N ILE A 54 18.97 -4.74 1.29
CA ILE A 54 17.93 -3.74 1.56
C ILE A 54 17.27 -3.98 2.92
N VAL A 55 17.05 -5.25 3.28
CA VAL A 55 16.49 -5.66 4.57
C VAL A 55 17.44 -5.31 5.71
N GLN A 56 18.74 -5.61 5.54
CA GLN A 56 19.76 -5.31 6.55
C GLN A 56 19.90 -3.81 6.80
N THR A 57 19.86 -3.00 5.74
CA THR A 57 19.93 -1.53 5.86
C THR A 57 18.68 -0.98 6.53
N LEU A 58 17.48 -1.49 6.21
CA LEU A 58 16.25 -1.14 6.90
C LEU A 58 16.30 -1.48 8.40
N ASP A 59 16.74 -2.70 8.74
CA ASP A 59 16.83 -3.17 10.12
C ASP A 59 17.82 -2.35 10.94
N LYS A 60 18.93 -1.92 10.31
CA LYS A 60 19.91 -1.04 10.96
C LYS A 60 19.36 0.36 11.23
N ALA A 61 18.54 0.89 10.33
CA ALA A 61 17.92 2.22 10.47
C ALA A 61 16.80 2.26 11.52
N LEU A 62 16.20 1.11 11.84
CA LEU A 62 15.15 0.98 12.85
C LEU A 62 15.74 0.50 14.19
N SER A 63 16.14 1.43 15.06
CA SER A 63 16.69 1.06 16.37
C SER A 63 15.66 0.32 17.23
N SER A 64 16.10 -0.70 17.98
CA SER A 64 15.22 -1.49 18.86
C SER A 64 14.44 -0.61 19.85
N SER A 65 15.10 0.37 20.46
CA SER A 65 14.44 1.33 21.35
C SER A 65 13.31 2.11 20.69
N TYR A 66 13.44 2.44 19.40
CA TYR A 66 12.40 3.16 18.66
C TYR A 66 11.22 2.22 18.40
N VAL A 67 11.50 1.01 17.93
CA VAL A 67 10.47 -0.02 17.69
C VAL A 67 9.71 -0.36 18.97
N ASP A 68 10.39 -0.52 20.10
CA ASP A 68 9.77 -0.81 21.41
C ASP A 68 8.86 0.34 21.87
N ASN A 69 9.30 1.58 21.70
CA ASN A 69 8.49 2.76 22.02
C ASN A 69 7.23 2.84 21.15
N VAL A 70 7.35 2.55 19.85
CA VAL A 70 6.22 2.47 18.92
C VAL A 70 5.28 1.35 19.34
N LYS A 71 5.78 0.15 19.64
CA LYS A 71 4.98 -0.99 20.13
C LYS A 71 4.16 -0.59 21.35
N ASN A 72 4.80 0.02 22.34
CA ASN A 72 4.14 0.47 23.57
C ASN A 72 2.99 1.46 23.27
N ARG A 73 3.20 2.37 22.31
CA ARG A 73 2.17 3.35 21.92
C ARG A 73 1.02 2.70 21.17
N VAL A 74 1.33 1.85 20.17
CA VAL A 74 0.33 1.09 19.40
C VAL A 74 -0.55 0.23 20.33
N LEU A 75 0.05 -0.52 21.25
CA LEU A 75 -0.74 -1.39 22.16
C LEU A 75 -1.57 -0.59 23.17
N LYS A 76 -1.18 0.65 23.47
CA LYS A 76 -1.98 1.58 24.29
C LYS A 76 -3.16 2.15 23.52
N GLU A 77 -2.96 2.58 22.26
CA GLU A 77 -4.02 3.13 21.41
C GLU A 77 -4.94 2.05 20.82
N HIS A 78 -4.45 0.81 20.72
CA HIS A 78 -5.21 -0.36 20.29
C HIS A 78 -5.21 -1.49 21.35
N PRO A 79 -5.89 -1.32 22.52
CA PRO A 79 -5.86 -2.30 23.63
C PRO A 79 -6.39 -3.71 23.30
N LYS A 80 -7.00 -3.89 22.13
CA LYS A 80 -7.53 -5.18 21.65
C LYS A 80 -6.51 -5.97 20.84
N TRP A 81 -5.40 -5.35 20.42
CA TRP A 81 -4.35 -6.04 19.68
C TRP A 81 -3.55 -6.91 20.64
N ALA A 82 -3.35 -8.16 20.25
CA ALA A 82 -2.34 -9.00 20.90
C ALA A 82 -0.94 -8.65 20.38
N ASP A 83 0.09 -9.02 21.13
CA ASP A 83 1.49 -8.82 20.74
C ASP A 83 1.78 -9.29 19.31
N HIS A 84 1.38 -10.51 18.96
CA HIS A 84 1.62 -11.05 17.62
C HIS A 84 0.93 -10.24 16.52
N GLU A 85 -0.15 -9.51 16.84
CA GLU A 85 -0.81 -8.64 15.87
C GLU A 85 0.01 -7.38 15.58
N PHE A 86 0.66 -6.81 16.60
CA PHE A 86 1.65 -5.77 16.40
C PHE A 86 2.82 -6.30 15.57
N GLU A 87 3.41 -7.43 15.96
CA GLU A 87 4.60 -7.98 15.28
C GLU A 87 4.33 -8.23 13.79
N TRP A 88 3.18 -8.84 13.44
CA TRP A 88 2.81 -9.07 12.06
C TRP A 88 2.49 -7.79 11.28
N THR A 89 1.88 -6.80 11.92
CA THR A 89 1.58 -5.53 11.25
C THR A 89 2.86 -4.72 11.05
N PHE A 90 3.79 -4.74 12.01
CA PHE A 90 5.09 -4.10 11.90
C PHE A 90 5.99 -4.81 10.87
N PHE A 91 5.89 -6.13 10.77
CA PHE A 91 6.52 -6.90 9.69
C PHE A 91 6.07 -6.42 8.30
N GLU A 92 4.76 -6.25 8.09
CA GLU A 92 4.24 -5.71 6.82
C GLU A 92 4.58 -4.23 6.62
N MET A 93 4.68 -3.44 7.69
CA MET A 93 5.20 -2.06 7.63
C MET A 93 6.63 -2.03 7.07
N LYS A 94 7.51 -2.93 7.52
CA LYS A 94 8.88 -3.01 7.00
C LYS A 94 8.91 -3.36 5.51
N ARG A 95 8.07 -4.30 5.06
CA ARG A 95 7.89 -4.60 3.62
C ARG A 95 7.42 -3.38 2.83
N TYR A 96 6.46 -2.63 3.39
CA TYR A 96 6.00 -1.37 2.81
C TYR A 96 7.11 -0.32 2.73
N PHE A 97 7.95 -0.18 3.76
CA PHE A 97 9.09 0.72 3.73
C PHE A 97 10.12 0.34 2.66
N ILE A 98 10.38 -0.95 2.45
CA ILE A 98 11.21 -1.42 1.32
C ILE A 98 10.62 -0.97 -0.02
N MET A 99 9.31 -1.17 -0.24
CA MET A 99 8.66 -0.72 -1.47
C MET A 99 8.81 0.80 -1.66
N ASN A 100 8.67 1.58 -0.59
CA ASN A 100 8.90 3.02 -0.61
C ASN A 100 10.36 3.40 -0.87
N GLY A 101 11.33 2.54 -0.56
CA GLY A 101 12.74 2.76 -0.89
C GLY A 101 13.03 2.56 -2.37
N LEU A 102 12.18 1.80 -3.06
CA LEU A 102 12.30 1.49 -4.48
C LEU A 102 11.47 2.45 -5.34
N LEU A 103 10.20 2.66 -5.00
CA LEU A 103 9.21 3.37 -5.80
C LEU A 103 9.04 4.83 -5.36
N LYS A 104 8.74 5.72 -6.32
CA LYS A 104 8.49 7.15 -6.01
C LYS A 104 7.25 7.36 -5.15
N THR A 105 6.22 6.60 -5.43
CA THR A 105 4.93 6.64 -4.75
C THR A 105 4.47 5.22 -4.47
N VAL A 106 4.05 4.98 -3.23
CA VAL A 106 3.41 3.73 -2.84
C VAL A 106 2.12 4.09 -2.10
N PRO A 107 0.95 3.67 -2.60
CA PRO A 107 -0.30 3.85 -1.89
C PRO A 107 -0.38 2.94 -0.66
N MET A 108 -0.97 3.45 0.42
CA MET A 108 -1.25 2.74 1.64
C MET A 108 -2.62 2.05 1.55
N PHE A 109 -2.61 0.74 1.34
CA PHE A 109 -3.84 -0.08 1.24
C PHE A 109 -4.25 -0.76 2.54
N SER A 110 -3.49 -0.58 3.62
CA SER A 110 -3.75 -1.22 4.91
C SER A 110 -3.91 -0.20 6.01
N ALA A 111 -5.14 -0.05 6.52
CA ALA A 111 -5.41 0.77 7.69
C ALA A 111 -4.59 0.32 8.92
N ARG A 112 -4.26 -0.97 9.05
CA ARG A 112 -3.45 -1.45 10.19
C ARG A 112 -2.00 -1.01 10.09
N VAL A 113 -1.44 -1.08 8.89
CA VAL A 113 -0.07 -0.59 8.64
C VAL A 113 -0.06 0.92 8.81
N ASP A 114 -1.05 1.62 8.27
CA ASP A 114 -1.22 3.07 8.45
C ASP A 114 -1.31 3.48 9.94
N ASP A 115 -2.09 2.73 10.75
CA ASP A 115 -2.15 2.91 12.21
C ASP A 115 -0.73 2.87 12.82
N ILE A 116 0.10 1.87 12.49
CA ILE A 116 1.50 1.82 12.96
C ILE A 116 2.31 3.01 12.44
N TRP A 117 2.13 3.43 11.20
CA TRP A 117 2.91 4.54 10.64
C TRP A 117 2.62 5.84 11.38
N HIS A 118 1.35 6.12 11.65
CA HIS A 118 0.95 7.26 12.47
C HIS A 118 1.57 7.23 13.87
N GLU A 119 1.68 6.04 14.46
CA GLU A 119 2.33 5.85 15.75
C GLU A 119 3.84 6.12 15.67
N MET A 120 4.49 5.71 14.58
CA MET A 120 5.90 6.01 14.28
C MET A 120 6.16 7.51 14.14
N LEU A 121 5.27 8.26 13.47
CA LEU A 121 5.41 9.70 13.21
C LEU A 121 5.43 10.56 14.49
N MET A 122 4.84 10.09 15.59
CA MET A 122 4.86 10.84 16.86
C MET A 122 6.25 10.92 17.51
N PHE A 123 7.15 10.02 17.15
CA PHE A 123 8.54 10.04 17.58
C PHE A 123 9.37 10.78 16.53
N THR A 124 9.15 12.09 16.42
CA THR A 124 9.62 12.89 15.26
C THR A 124 11.13 12.82 15.05
N ARG A 125 11.93 12.80 16.13
CA ARG A 125 13.40 12.70 16.04
C ARG A 125 13.86 11.34 15.53
N GLU A 126 13.30 10.28 16.09
CA GLU A 126 13.59 8.90 15.72
C GLU A 126 13.12 8.60 14.30
N TYR A 127 11.93 9.10 13.92
CA TYR A 127 11.39 8.96 12.58
C TYR A 127 12.21 9.71 11.54
N GLU A 128 12.63 10.94 11.83
CA GLU A 128 13.53 11.71 10.96
C GLU A 128 14.88 11.00 10.81
N LYS A 129 15.43 10.48 11.91
CA LYS A 129 16.69 9.72 11.88
C LYS A 129 16.56 8.46 11.03
N PHE A 130 15.55 7.62 11.30
CA PHE A 130 15.25 6.42 10.50
C PHE A 130 15.11 6.77 9.02
N SER A 131 14.32 7.80 8.70
CA SER A 131 14.05 8.18 7.33
C SER A 131 15.33 8.63 6.62
N LYS A 132 16.14 9.46 7.26
CA LYS A 132 17.42 9.90 6.68
C LYS A 132 18.44 8.76 6.55
N GLU A 133 18.46 7.81 7.48
CA GLU A 133 19.37 6.66 7.42
C GLU A 133 18.98 5.67 6.32
N PHE A 134 17.69 5.49 6.04
CA PHE A 134 17.22 4.51 5.05
C PHE A 134 16.88 5.11 3.67
N TYR A 135 16.33 6.32 3.63
CA TYR A 135 15.87 7.01 2.40
C TYR A 135 16.72 8.20 1.99
N HIS A 136 17.67 8.66 2.82
CA HIS A 136 18.45 9.90 2.67
C HIS A 136 17.64 11.20 2.76
N GLU A 137 16.35 11.11 3.01
CA GLU A 137 15.42 12.22 3.20
C GLU A 137 14.30 11.81 4.16
N ILE A 138 13.46 12.76 4.57
CA ILE A 138 12.29 12.42 5.38
C ILE A 138 11.26 11.75 4.47
N LEU A 139 10.79 10.56 4.83
CA LEU A 139 9.65 9.94 4.15
C LEU A 139 8.38 10.66 4.61
N HIS A 140 7.81 11.48 3.73
CA HIS A 140 6.59 12.21 4.06
C HIS A 140 5.38 11.30 3.97
N HIS A 141 4.63 11.22 5.08
CA HIS A 141 3.29 10.66 5.11
C HIS A 141 2.30 11.74 4.68
N THR A 142 1.48 11.43 3.67
CA THR A 142 0.36 12.30 3.28
C THR A 142 -0.95 11.69 3.79
N PRO A 143 -1.65 12.34 4.73
CA PRO A 143 -2.89 11.81 5.30
C PRO A 143 -4.01 11.66 4.28
N ASN A 144 -4.82 10.63 4.51
CA ASN A 144 -5.97 10.24 3.72
C ASN A 144 -7.07 11.31 3.77
N MET A 145 -7.24 12.11 2.72
CA MET A 145 -8.48 12.87 2.49
C MET A 145 -9.31 12.10 1.46
N ASP A 146 -10.26 11.29 1.94
CA ASP A 146 -11.37 10.64 1.21
C ASP A 146 -11.23 10.54 -0.32
N SER A 147 -10.31 9.69 -0.80
CA SER A 147 -10.25 9.32 -2.20
C SER A 147 -10.29 7.80 -2.34
N THR A 148 -11.03 7.35 -3.35
CA THR A 148 -11.00 5.94 -3.75
C THR A 148 -9.63 5.66 -4.38
N PRO A 149 -8.98 4.51 -4.09
CA PRO A 149 -7.78 4.08 -4.81
C PRO A 149 -7.95 4.31 -6.30
N ILE A 150 -6.96 4.95 -6.92
CA ILE A 150 -7.00 5.07 -8.38
C ILE A 150 -6.88 3.63 -8.92
N PRO A 151 -7.86 3.15 -9.72
CA PRO A 151 -7.76 1.83 -10.34
C PRO A 151 -6.40 1.66 -11.01
N GLY A 152 -5.78 0.49 -10.91
CA GLY A 152 -4.44 0.20 -11.42
C GLY A 152 -3.26 0.44 -10.47
N GLU A 153 -3.34 1.39 -9.54
CA GLU A 153 -2.29 1.54 -8.51
C GLU A 153 -2.27 0.33 -7.57
N ARG A 154 -3.45 -0.22 -7.28
CA ARG A 154 -3.59 -1.43 -6.47
C ARG A 154 -2.99 -2.66 -7.15
N ALA A 155 -3.21 -2.82 -8.45
CA ALA A 155 -2.69 -3.96 -9.21
C ALA A 155 -1.17 -3.88 -9.35
N PHE A 156 -0.62 -2.69 -9.59
CA PHE A 156 0.82 -2.48 -9.63
C PHE A 156 1.48 -2.70 -8.25
N PHE A 157 0.84 -2.25 -7.16
CA PHE A 157 1.26 -2.57 -5.80
C PHE A 157 1.31 -4.08 -5.56
N ASP A 158 0.22 -4.79 -5.87
CA ASP A 158 0.16 -6.25 -5.69
C ASP A 158 1.26 -6.95 -6.49
N TRP A 159 1.50 -6.50 -7.74
CA TRP A 159 2.52 -7.06 -8.61
C TRP A 159 3.94 -6.84 -8.06
N VAL A 160 4.27 -5.63 -7.60
CA VAL A 160 5.60 -5.34 -7.00
C VAL A 160 5.75 -6.11 -5.69
N TYR A 161 4.75 -6.08 -4.83
CA TYR A 161 4.77 -6.78 -3.54
C TYR A 161 5.04 -8.28 -3.72
N LEU A 162 4.26 -8.94 -4.59
CA LEU A 162 4.39 -10.38 -4.85
C LEU A 162 5.65 -10.73 -5.67
N SER A 163 6.30 -9.75 -6.30
CA SER A 163 7.59 -9.96 -6.96
C SER A 163 8.78 -9.86 -5.98
N LEU A 164 8.61 -9.21 -4.84
CA LEU A 164 9.65 -9.01 -3.82
C LEU A 164 9.51 -10.00 -2.66
N PHE A 165 8.28 -10.25 -2.21
CA PHE A 165 8.02 -10.92 -0.94
C PHE A 165 7.21 -12.18 -1.10
N GLU A 166 7.47 -13.16 -0.23
CA GLU A 166 6.63 -14.32 -0.04
C GLU A 166 5.32 -13.91 0.68
N PRO A 167 4.16 -14.15 0.05
CA PRO A 167 2.88 -13.85 0.66
C PRO A 167 2.56 -14.86 1.78
N THR A 168 1.88 -14.38 2.82
CA THR A 168 1.41 -15.21 3.92
C THR A 168 -0.09 -15.02 4.15
N PRO A 169 -0.75 -15.92 4.93
CA PRO A 169 -2.13 -15.70 5.36
C PRO A 169 -2.37 -14.37 6.08
N ASN A 170 -1.39 -13.89 6.83
CA ASN A 170 -1.48 -12.60 7.52
C ASN A 170 -1.25 -11.44 6.54
N SER A 171 -0.35 -11.58 5.56
CA SER A 171 -0.16 -10.59 4.48
C SER A 171 -1.49 -10.30 3.75
N ARG A 172 -2.23 -11.35 3.35
CA ARG A 172 -3.57 -11.22 2.76
C ARG A 172 -4.59 -10.58 3.70
N SER A 173 -4.45 -10.81 5.01
CA SER A 173 -5.36 -10.23 6.00
C SER A 173 -5.06 -8.75 6.26
N ILE A 174 -3.80 -8.34 6.08
CA ILE A 174 -3.31 -6.98 6.32
C ILE A 174 -3.52 -6.09 5.09
N TRP A 175 -3.14 -6.56 3.90
CA TRP A 175 -3.24 -5.81 2.64
C TRP A 175 -4.55 -6.04 1.87
N GLY A 176 -5.32 -7.06 2.28
CA GLY A 176 -6.45 -7.57 1.52
C GLY A 176 -6.03 -8.62 0.48
N VAL A 177 -7.00 -9.10 -0.29
CA VAL A 177 -6.75 -10.09 -1.34
C VAL A 177 -5.92 -9.46 -2.45
N PHE A 178 -4.87 -10.15 -2.90
CA PHE A 178 -4.03 -9.74 -4.02
C PHE A 178 -4.64 -10.09 -5.37
N LEU A 179 -4.23 -9.37 -6.42
CA LEU A 179 -4.57 -9.63 -7.83
C LEU A 179 -6.08 -9.60 -8.11
N GLN A 180 -6.79 -8.64 -7.49
CA GLN A 180 -8.23 -8.43 -7.68
C GLN A 180 -8.56 -7.43 -8.80
N ASN A 181 -7.57 -6.68 -9.25
CA ASN A 181 -7.72 -5.63 -10.25
C ASN A 181 -6.70 -5.84 -11.37
N PRO A 182 -7.05 -5.53 -12.62
CA PRO A 182 -6.11 -5.54 -13.73
C PRO A 182 -5.06 -4.43 -13.56
N VAL A 183 -3.86 -4.67 -14.08
CA VAL A 183 -2.82 -3.64 -14.20
C VAL A 183 -3.26 -2.65 -15.27
N LYS A 184 -3.15 -1.36 -14.93
CA LYS A 184 -3.55 -0.27 -15.81
C LYS A 184 -2.83 -0.32 -17.16
N ARG A 185 -3.57 -0.01 -18.22
CA ARG A 185 -3.04 -0.05 -19.58
C ARG A 185 -1.87 0.89 -19.78
N GLU A 186 -1.90 2.07 -19.15
CA GLU A 186 -0.82 3.04 -19.22
C GLU A 186 0.49 2.48 -18.65
N ILE A 187 0.41 1.76 -17.52
CA ILE A 187 1.58 1.12 -16.90
C ILE A 187 2.14 0.03 -17.81
N LEU A 188 1.27 -0.81 -18.38
CA LEU A 188 1.68 -1.88 -19.27
C LEU A 188 2.34 -1.34 -20.56
N ASP A 189 1.76 -0.29 -21.15
CA ASP A 189 2.30 0.33 -22.35
C ASP A 189 3.61 1.10 -22.06
N ASP A 190 3.75 1.71 -20.88
CA ASP A 190 5.01 2.29 -20.43
C ASP A 190 6.10 1.24 -20.35
N PHE A 191 5.88 0.13 -19.63
CA PHE A 191 6.87 -0.94 -19.50
C PHE A 191 7.15 -1.64 -20.84
N ARG A 192 6.21 -1.66 -21.78
CA ARG A 192 6.41 -2.20 -23.12
C ARG A 192 7.31 -1.31 -23.99
N ASN A 193 7.13 0.00 -23.93
CA ASN A 193 7.67 0.92 -24.94
C ASN A 193 8.83 1.79 -24.42
N LEU A 194 8.90 2.08 -23.13
CA LEU A 194 9.92 2.95 -22.56
C LEU A 194 11.27 2.23 -22.35
N SER A 195 12.34 3.01 -22.42
CA SER A 195 13.69 2.56 -22.05
C SER A 195 13.77 2.19 -20.56
N GLU A 196 14.82 1.47 -20.16
CA GLU A 196 15.04 1.17 -18.75
C GLU A 196 15.22 2.46 -17.94
N GLU A 197 15.96 3.42 -18.50
CA GLU A 197 16.26 4.72 -17.92
C GLU A 197 14.99 5.56 -17.71
N ASP A 198 14.10 5.58 -18.70
CA ASP A 198 12.82 6.28 -18.59
C ASP A 198 11.89 5.63 -17.56
N LEU A 199 11.90 4.29 -17.45
CA LEU A 199 11.12 3.58 -16.44
C LEU A 199 11.65 3.81 -15.02
N LEU A 200 12.99 3.77 -14.85
CA LEU A 200 13.66 4.14 -13.61
C LEU A 200 13.27 5.57 -13.22
N SER A 201 13.36 6.51 -14.17
CA SER A 201 12.98 7.90 -13.96
C SER A 201 11.50 8.07 -13.67
N LYS A 202 10.59 7.28 -14.25
CA LYS A 202 9.14 7.46 -14.09
C LYS A 202 8.61 6.85 -12.78
N TYR A 203 8.98 5.61 -12.47
CA TYR A 203 8.36 4.83 -11.39
C TYR A 203 9.21 4.71 -10.12
N PHE A 204 10.54 4.82 -10.24
CA PHE A 204 11.44 4.50 -9.14
C PHE A 204 12.06 5.76 -8.53
N ARG A 205 12.45 5.67 -7.25
CA ARG A 205 13.20 6.75 -6.59
C ARG A 205 14.53 6.98 -7.31
N LYS A 206 14.90 8.25 -7.46
CA LYS A 206 16.14 8.69 -8.14
C LYS A 206 17.44 8.22 -7.49
N SER A 207 17.42 7.72 -6.25
CA SER A 207 18.62 7.20 -5.58
C SER A 207 19.27 6.06 -6.37
N GLU A 208 20.59 5.99 -6.38
CA GLU A 208 21.37 4.86 -6.90
C GLU A 208 21.23 3.60 -6.02
N ASP A 209 20.65 3.73 -4.83
CA ASP A 209 20.40 2.58 -3.96
C ASP A 209 19.49 1.56 -4.65
N TRP A 210 19.86 0.29 -4.47
CA TRP A 210 19.07 -0.87 -4.91
C TRP A 210 18.80 -0.89 -6.42
N LEU A 211 19.64 -0.25 -7.24
CA LEU A 211 19.46 -0.16 -8.69
C LEU A 211 19.23 -1.54 -9.34
N GLU A 212 19.98 -2.56 -8.92
CA GLU A 212 19.81 -3.92 -9.42
C GLU A 212 18.44 -4.54 -9.08
N VAL A 213 17.84 -4.16 -7.94
CA VAL A 213 16.47 -4.56 -7.58
C VAL A 213 15.47 -3.88 -8.51
N LYS A 214 15.64 -2.57 -8.75
CA LYS A 214 14.78 -1.77 -9.64
C LYS A 214 14.82 -2.31 -11.08
N ARG A 215 16.03 -2.54 -11.62
CA ARG A 215 16.26 -3.14 -12.94
C ARG A 215 15.61 -4.50 -13.09
N ARG A 216 15.74 -5.35 -12.07
CA ARG A 216 15.12 -6.67 -12.08
C ARG A 216 13.60 -6.62 -12.12
N LEU A 217 12.97 -5.71 -11.37
CA LEU A 217 11.53 -5.49 -11.46
C LEU A 217 11.14 -5.04 -12.88
N ILE A 218 11.88 -4.09 -13.47
CA ILE A 218 11.67 -3.67 -14.86
C ILE A 218 11.74 -4.85 -15.84
N ASN A 219 12.82 -5.62 -15.77
CA ASN A 219 13.06 -6.76 -16.64
C ASN A 219 12.02 -7.85 -16.45
N LYS A 220 11.57 -8.10 -15.22
CA LYS A 220 10.51 -9.07 -14.92
C LYS A 220 9.18 -8.67 -15.56
N MET A 221 8.74 -7.42 -15.40
CA MET A 221 7.48 -6.95 -16.01
C MET A 221 7.56 -6.96 -17.54
N LYS A 222 8.68 -6.49 -18.13
CA LYS A 222 8.93 -6.58 -19.59
C LYS A 222 8.86 -8.01 -20.10
N PHE A 223 9.46 -8.95 -19.36
CA PHE A 223 9.43 -10.35 -19.69
C PHE A 223 8.00 -10.92 -19.66
N GLU A 224 7.23 -10.66 -18.60
CA GLU A 224 5.84 -11.14 -18.48
C GLU A 224 4.91 -10.57 -19.55
N ILE A 225 5.09 -9.30 -19.93
CA ILE A 225 4.40 -8.67 -21.07
C ILE A 225 4.73 -9.42 -22.37
N THR A 226 6.03 -9.67 -22.62
CA THR A 226 6.48 -10.39 -23.83
C THR A 226 5.97 -11.83 -23.86
N GLN A 227 5.98 -12.53 -22.72
CA GLN A 227 5.40 -13.87 -22.61
C GLN A 227 3.89 -13.87 -22.89
N SER A 228 3.17 -12.85 -22.42
CA SER A 228 1.74 -12.70 -22.69
C SER A 228 1.46 -12.57 -24.19
N ASP A 229 2.28 -11.82 -24.92
CA ASP A 229 2.19 -11.72 -26.38
C ASP A 229 2.40 -13.08 -27.07
N HIS A 230 3.41 -13.83 -26.63
CA HIS A 230 3.69 -15.16 -27.17
C HIS A 230 2.54 -16.16 -26.92
N ILE A 231 1.92 -16.12 -25.75
CA ILE A 231 0.76 -16.96 -25.40
C ILE A 231 -0.43 -16.61 -26.31
N LYS A 232 -0.72 -15.32 -26.49
CA LYS A 232 -1.83 -14.86 -27.34
C LYS A 232 -1.65 -15.30 -28.80
N LEU A 233 -0.44 -15.20 -29.33
CA LEU A 233 -0.11 -15.60 -30.70
C LEU A 233 -0.24 -17.11 -30.92
N ARG A 234 0.14 -17.92 -29.93
CA ARG A 234 0.10 -19.39 -30.02
C ARG A 234 -1.27 -20.01 -29.71
N LYS A 235 -2.24 -19.23 -29.18
CA LYS A 235 -3.52 -19.73 -28.65
C LYS A 235 -3.34 -20.85 -27.61
N ASN A 236 -2.25 -20.82 -26.86
CA ASN A 236 -2.00 -21.79 -25.80
C ASN A 236 -2.76 -21.39 -24.53
N SER A 237 -3.27 -22.38 -23.80
CA SER A 237 -3.81 -22.16 -22.45
C SER A 237 -2.66 -21.88 -21.47
N VAL A 238 -2.97 -21.08 -20.44
CA VAL A 238 -2.07 -20.88 -19.30
C VAL A 238 -2.26 -22.09 -18.38
N ASP A 239 -1.40 -23.10 -18.52
CA ASP A 239 -1.43 -24.28 -17.65
C ASP A 239 -0.69 -23.97 -16.34
N ILE A 240 -1.41 -23.97 -15.21
CA ILE A 240 -0.80 -23.83 -13.88
C ILE A 240 -0.27 -25.20 -13.43
N PRO A 241 1.03 -25.34 -13.14
CA PRO A 241 1.56 -26.54 -12.53
C PRO A 241 0.89 -26.80 -11.18
N ARG A 242 0.51 -28.06 -10.90
CA ARG A 242 -0.01 -28.47 -9.59
C ARG A 242 1.10 -28.39 -8.54
N THR A 243 1.33 -27.20 -8.01
CA THR A 243 2.24 -26.94 -6.90
C THR A 243 1.46 -26.72 -5.61
N THR A 244 2.10 -27.05 -4.48
CA THR A 244 1.58 -26.84 -3.13
C THR A 244 2.11 -25.55 -2.49
N SER A 245 3.13 -24.90 -3.06
CA SER A 245 3.71 -23.69 -2.47
C SER A 245 2.89 -22.45 -2.85
N GLU A 246 2.44 -21.69 -1.85
CA GLU A 246 1.70 -20.44 -2.03
C GLU A 246 2.49 -19.42 -2.88
N THR A 247 3.80 -19.29 -2.62
CA THR A 247 4.70 -18.42 -3.40
C THR A 247 4.73 -18.81 -4.88
N GLN A 248 4.80 -20.10 -5.20
CA GLN A 248 4.81 -20.56 -6.59
C GLN A 248 3.47 -20.30 -7.28
N ILE A 249 2.34 -20.49 -6.58
CA ILE A 249 1.01 -20.16 -7.11
C ILE A 249 0.95 -18.68 -7.49
N TYR A 250 1.38 -17.78 -6.60
CA TYR A 250 1.39 -16.35 -6.91
C TYR A 250 2.36 -16.00 -8.04
N ASN A 251 3.52 -16.65 -8.12
CA ASN A 251 4.46 -16.42 -9.22
C ASN A 251 3.85 -16.78 -10.59
N TYR A 252 3.07 -17.87 -10.69
CA TYR A 252 2.31 -18.16 -11.92
C TYR A 252 1.16 -17.17 -12.13
N ALA A 253 0.44 -16.83 -11.07
CA ALA A 253 -0.69 -15.91 -11.12
C ALA A 253 -0.28 -14.49 -11.53
N LEU A 254 0.96 -14.05 -11.27
CA LEU A 254 1.47 -12.76 -11.72
C LEU A 254 1.52 -12.69 -13.26
N GLY A 255 2.09 -13.69 -13.92
CA GLY A 255 2.12 -13.75 -15.39
C GLY A 255 0.71 -13.80 -15.99
N ALA A 256 -0.19 -14.59 -15.38
CA ALA A 256 -1.58 -14.65 -15.81
C ALA A 256 -2.31 -13.30 -15.61
N ALA A 257 -2.08 -12.63 -14.48
CA ALA A 257 -2.65 -11.31 -14.21
C ALA A 257 -2.19 -10.30 -15.27
N ILE A 258 -0.92 -10.31 -15.68
CA ILE A 258 -0.45 -9.46 -16.79
C ILE A 258 -1.16 -9.82 -18.10
N PHE A 259 -1.26 -11.10 -18.44
CA PHE A 259 -1.96 -11.55 -19.66
C PHE A 259 -3.42 -11.06 -19.70
N TYR A 260 -4.19 -11.30 -18.64
CA TYR A 260 -5.59 -10.89 -18.59
C TYR A 260 -5.76 -9.37 -18.54
N SER A 261 -4.83 -8.65 -17.88
CA SER A 261 -4.83 -7.18 -17.91
C SER A 261 -4.61 -6.63 -19.33
N ILE A 262 -3.83 -7.32 -20.17
CA ILE A 262 -3.55 -6.89 -21.55
C ILE A 262 -4.70 -7.23 -22.51
N TYR A 263 -5.32 -8.41 -22.35
CA TYR A 263 -6.18 -8.99 -23.40
C TYR A 263 -7.63 -9.26 -22.99
N GLU A 264 -7.93 -9.40 -21.69
CA GLU A 264 -9.23 -9.86 -21.18
C GLU A 264 -9.60 -9.09 -19.91
N GLU A 265 -9.41 -7.76 -19.94
CA GLU A 265 -9.59 -6.86 -18.79
C GLU A 265 -11.00 -6.94 -18.19
N ASP A 266 -12.04 -6.98 -19.04
CA ASP A 266 -13.44 -7.05 -18.62
C ASP A 266 -13.78 -8.34 -17.85
N GLN A 267 -13.06 -9.42 -18.12
CA GLN A 267 -13.26 -10.75 -17.50
C GLN A 267 -12.13 -11.09 -16.51
N PHE A 268 -11.29 -10.11 -16.17
CA PHE A 268 -10.10 -10.33 -15.34
C PHE A 268 -10.42 -11.05 -14.03
N GLN A 269 -11.49 -10.62 -13.36
CA GLN A 269 -11.88 -11.20 -12.07
C GLN A 269 -12.28 -12.66 -12.22
N ASP A 270 -13.13 -12.98 -13.20
CA ASP A 270 -13.59 -14.34 -13.45
C ASP A 270 -12.41 -15.28 -13.70
N HIS A 271 -11.49 -14.89 -14.59
CA HIS A 271 -10.28 -15.67 -14.89
C HIS A 271 -9.38 -15.87 -13.68
N MET A 272 -9.08 -14.80 -12.94
CA MET A 272 -8.22 -14.89 -11.77
C MET A 272 -8.85 -15.74 -10.64
N SER A 273 -10.18 -15.80 -10.57
CA SER A 273 -10.91 -16.63 -9.60
C SER A 273 -10.82 -18.12 -9.91
N GLU A 274 -10.67 -18.48 -11.18
CA GLU A 274 -10.47 -19.86 -11.62
C GLU A 274 -9.03 -20.33 -11.37
N LEU A 275 -8.06 -19.43 -11.48
CA LEU A 275 -6.63 -19.73 -11.29
C LEU A 275 -6.22 -19.83 -9.82
N LEU A 276 -6.73 -18.94 -8.97
CA LEU A 276 -6.34 -18.87 -7.56
C LEU A 276 -7.23 -19.77 -6.70
N PRO A 277 -6.67 -20.48 -5.69
CA PRO A 277 -7.49 -21.23 -4.73
C PRO A 277 -8.60 -20.35 -4.15
N GLY A 278 -9.80 -20.93 -4.00
CA GLY A 278 -10.96 -20.19 -3.52
C GLY A 278 -10.76 -19.53 -2.14
N GLU A 279 -9.87 -20.04 -1.30
CA GLU A 279 -9.51 -19.41 -0.02
C GLU A 279 -8.76 -18.08 -0.20
N TYR A 280 -8.03 -17.95 -1.31
CA TYR A 280 -7.27 -16.76 -1.64
C TYR A 280 -8.16 -15.72 -2.34
N TYR A 281 -9.21 -16.18 -3.03
CA TYR A 281 -10.12 -15.31 -3.79
C TYR A 281 -11.42 -14.92 -3.05
N LYS A 282 -12.03 -15.82 -2.26
CA LYS A 282 -13.38 -15.63 -1.65
C LYS A 282 -13.41 -14.79 -0.36
N ALA A 283 -12.38 -14.01 -0.06
CA ALA A 283 -12.42 -13.17 1.14
C ALA A 283 -13.27 -11.88 1.01
N SER A 284 -13.96 -11.65 -0.11
CA SER A 284 -14.50 -10.33 -0.49
C SER A 284 -15.98 -10.30 -0.95
N HIS A 285 -16.91 -10.83 -0.15
CA HIS A 285 -18.35 -10.46 -0.31
C HIS A 285 -19.00 -9.85 0.92
N SER A 286 -18.21 -9.44 1.93
CA SER A 286 -18.71 -8.62 3.02
C SER A 286 -17.88 -7.35 3.17
N GLY A 287 -18.21 -6.34 2.36
CA GLY A 287 -18.15 -4.93 2.78
C GLY A 287 -16.81 -4.34 3.19
N SER A 288 -15.70 -4.69 2.55
CA SER A 288 -14.44 -3.96 2.72
C SER A 288 -14.19 -3.01 1.55
N GLY A 289 -15.12 -2.09 1.32
CA GLY A 289 -14.77 -0.80 0.75
C GLY A 289 -13.93 -0.05 1.77
N SER A 290 -12.66 -0.45 1.91
CA SER A 290 -11.69 0.35 2.64
C SER A 290 -11.47 1.60 1.79
N SER A 291 -11.91 2.75 2.28
CA SER A 291 -11.43 4.03 1.78
C SER A 291 -9.93 4.04 2.02
N CYS A 292 -9.13 3.97 0.96
CA CYS A 292 -7.66 3.98 1.03
C CYS A 292 -7.16 5.18 0.22
N SER A 293 -6.38 6.06 0.84
CA SER A 293 -5.93 7.30 0.18
C SER A 293 -4.63 7.87 0.72
N GLY A 294 -3.77 7.03 1.31
CA GLY A 294 -2.49 7.46 1.87
C GLY A 294 -1.38 7.18 0.89
N PHE A 295 -0.41 8.06 0.76
CA PHE A 295 0.75 7.83 -0.09
C PHE A 295 2.00 8.29 0.65
N ALA A 296 3.09 7.56 0.46
CA ALA A 296 4.41 8.13 0.71
C ALA A 296 4.90 8.80 -0.56
N CYS A 297 5.50 9.98 -0.42
CA CYS A 297 6.15 10.69 -1.51
C CYS A 297 7.56 11.13 -1.10
N SER A 298 8.48 11.12 -2.06
CA SER A 298 9.78 11.79 -1.97
C SER A 298 9.65 13.25 -2.40
N SER A 299 10.07 14.20 -1.57
CA SER A 299 10.12 15.61 -1.96
C SER A 299 11.49 15.95 -2.54
N SER A 300 11.63 15.97 -3.86
CA SER A 300 12.84 16.53 -4.49
C SER A 300 12.76 18.05 -4.49
N SER A 301 13.60 18.72 -3.70
CA SER A 301 13.77 20.17 -3.74
C SER A 301 14.60 20.57 -4.97
N ASP A 302 13.96 20.60 -6.15
CA ASP A 302 14.55 21.14 -7.37
C ASP A 302 14.04 22.59 -7.56
N HIS A 303 14.88 23.57 -7.20
CA HIS A 303 14.69 24.98 -7.55
C HIS A 303 15.04 25.18 -9.03
N HIS A 304 14.06 25.21 -9.93
CA HIS A 304 14.22 25.89 -11.24
C HIS A 304 12.88 26.44 -11.78
N SER A 305 13.00 27.61 -12.38
CA SER A 305 11.96 28.55 -12.78
C SER A 305 11.31 28.20 -14.13
N GLY A 306 10.02 28.54 -14.27
CA GLY A 306 9.44 29.05 -15.52
C GLY A 306 8.39 28.18 -16.22
N GLY A 307 7.22 28.77 -16.51
CA GLY A 307 6.47 28.51 -17.73
C GLY A 307 5.04 28.00 -17.56
N ASP A 308 4.09 28.93 -17.66
CA ASP A 308 2.63 28.77 -17.61
C ASP A 308 2.01 27.80 -18.63
N SER A 309 0.88 27.17 -18.28
CA SER A 309 -0.46 27.43 -18.87
C SER A 309 -1.44 26.25 -18.71
N GLY A 310 -2.66 26.53 -18.21
CA GLY A 310 -3.82 25.64 -18.40
C GLY A 310 -4.74 25.53 -17.18
N GLY A 311 -5.51 26.58 -16.89
CA GLY A 311 -6.33 26.67 -15.68
C GLY A 311 -7.68 25.97 -15.71
N SER A 312 -8.32 25.94 -14.55
CA SER A 312 -9.77 26.04 -14.35
C SER A 312 -10.04 26.50 -12.93
N SER A 313 -10.63 27.69 -12.84
CA SER A 313 -10.96 28.44 -11.63
C SER A 313 -12.20 27.88 -10.91
N CYS A 314 -12.21 27.90 -9.58
CA CYS A 314 -13.42 28.19 -8.81
C CYS A 314 -13.07 28.85 -7.46
N SER A 315 -13.12 30.18 -7.49
CA SER A 315 -13.72 31.10 -6.51
C SER A 315 -13.54 30.85 -5.01
N SER A 316 -12.72 31.71 -4.40
CA SER A 316 -12.80 32.14 -3.01
C SER A 316 -14.16 32.80 -2.69
N CYS A 317 -14.74 32.45 -1.55
CA CYS A 317 -15.64 33.31 -0.78
C CYS A 317 -14.98 33.54 0.58
N GLY A 318 -14.50 34.77 0.82
CA GLY A 318 -13.96 35.21 2.09
C GLY A 318 -15.06 35.55 3.10
N GLY A 319 -14.63 35.78 4.34
CA GLY A 319 -15.47 36.37 5.39
C GLY A 319 -14.93 36.09 6.78
N GLY A 320 -13.92 36.85 7.21
CA GLY A 320 -13.63 37.02 8.64
C GLY A 320 -14.65 37.96 9.29
N CYS A 321 -14.94 37.73 10.57
CA CYS A 321 -14.89 38.75 11.62
C CYS A 321 -15.27 38.14 12.97
N SER A 322 -14.50 38.56 13.96
CA SER A 322 -14.59 38.39 15.39
C SER A 322 -15.86 38.93 16.03
N SER A 323 -16.17 38.41 17.22
CA SER A 323 -16.62 39.17 18.38
C SER A 323 -16.02 38.57 19.63
#